data_AF-A0A815TUL0-F1
#
_entry.id   AF-A0A815TUL0-F1
#
_cell.length_a   1.000
_cell.length_b   1.000
_cell.length_c   1.000
_cell.angle_alpha   90.00
_cell.angle_beta   90.00
_cell.angle_gamma   90.00
#
_symmetry.space_group_name_H-M   'P 1'
#
loop_
_entity.id
_entity.type
_entity.pdbx_description
1 polymer ?
#
loop_
_entity_poly.entity_id
_entity_poly.type
_entity_poly.pdbx_seq_one_letter_code
_entity_poly.pdbx_strand_id
1 'polypeptide(L)'
;MVGPTQHGKTSWARSLGKHCSFVLNFSLREWRDDVDYIILDDILWKDIFPLAKGLLIAPGQINITDKYMAKMNLNNNKPCIVCINDNEGQ
;
A
#
# COMPACT_ATOMS: atom_id res chain seq x y z
N MET A 1 0.81 10.71 -3.99
CA MET A 1 1.21 11.42 -5.21
C MET A 1 0.16 11.18 -6.27
N VAL A 2 -0.43 12.25 -6.78
CA VAL A 2 -1.41 12.21 -7.88
C VAL A 2 -0.74 12.79 -9.12
N GLY A 3 -0.92 12.17 -10.28
CA GLY A 3 -0.40 12.67 -11.56
C GLY A 3 -0.65 11.65 -12.68
N PRO A 4 -0.29 11.93 -13.94
CA PRO A 4 -0.54 11.00 -15.04
C PRO A 4 0.40 9.78 -15.00
N THR A 5 0.00 8.67 -15.62
CA THR A 5 0.79 7.43 -15.68
C THR A 5 2.19 7.70 -16.28
N GLN A 6 3.19 6.90 -15.91
CA GLN A 6 4.59 6.99 -16.39
C GLN A 6 5.39 8.27 -16.02
N HIS A 7 4.89 9.12 -15.13
CA HIS A 7 5.63 10.32 -14.67
C HIS A 7 6.65 10.03 -13.55
N GLY A 8 7.15 8.80 -13.46
CA GLY A 8 8.16 8.43 -12.48
C GLY A 8 7.71 8.40 -11.00
N LYS A 9 6.41 8.59 -10.70
CA LYS A 9 5.86 8.57 -9.34
C LYS A 9 6.25 7.29 -8.57
N THR A 10 6.02 6.14 -9.21
CA THR A 10 6.42 4.83 -8.66
C THR A 10 7.94 4.70 -8.55
N SER A 11 8.68 5.20 -9.54
CA SER A 11 10.16 5.12 -9.53
C SER A 11 10.76 5.95 -8.40
N TRP A 12 10.21 7.13 -8.14
CA TRP A 12 10.59 7.99 -7.02
C TRP A 12 10.22 7.35 -5.68
N ALA A 13 9.00 6.82 -5.55
CA ALA A 13 8.58 6.14 -4.33
C ALA A 13 9.48 4.93 -4.02
N ARG A 14 9.90 4.17 -5.03
CA ARG A 14 10.81 3.02 -4.87
C ARG A 14 12.25 3.41 -4.53
N SER A 15 12.68 4.64 -4.84
CA SER A 15 14.07 5.05 -4.62
C SER A 15 14.38 5.53 -3.19
N LEU A 16 13.37 5.65 -2.32
CA LEU A 16 13.56 6.21 -0.97
C LEU A 16 14.18 5.23 0.03
N GLY A 17 14.05 3.91 -0.15
CA GLY A 17 14.58 2.93 0.80
C GLY A 17 13.97 1.54 0.67
N LYS A 18 14.04 0.74 1.75
CA LYS A 18 13.42 -0.59 1.77
C LYS A 18 11.92 -0.45 1.89
N HIS A 19 11.18 -1.09 0.99
CA HIS A 19 9.74 -0.93 0.92
C HIS A 19 9.01 -2.21 0.53
N CYS A 20 7.74 -2.27 0.91
CA CYS A 20 6.76 -3.15 0.29
C CYS A 20 6.02 -2.35 -0.80
N SER A 21 6.05 -2.84 -2.04
CA SER A 21 5.27 -2.25 -3.12
C SER A 21 4.08 -3.13 -3.48
N PHE A 22 2.89 -2.57 -3.45
CA PHE A 22 1.66 -3.22 -3.90
C PHE A 22 1.16 -2.49 -5.12
N VAL A 23 1.18 -3.17 -6.27
CA VAL A 23 0.83 -2.59 -7.58
C VAL A 23 -0.43 -3.29 -8.09
N LEU A 24 -1.46 -2.51 -8.44
CA LEU A 24 -2.79 -2.98 -8.88
C LEU A 24 -3.62 -3.72 -7.82
N ASN A 25 -3.00 -4.61 -7.04
CA ASN A 25 -3.65 -5.39 -5.99
C ASN A 25 -2.83 -5.37 -4.71
N PHE A 26 -3.52 -5.44 -3.57
CA PHE A 26 -2.90 -5.67 -2.27
C PHE A 26 -2.81 -7.17 -1.99
N SER A 27 -1.62 -7.67 -1.62
CA SER A 27 -1.47 -9.04 -1.13
C SER A 27 -0.61 -9.12 0.11
N LEU A 28 -1.12 -9.79 1.14
CA LEU A 28 -0.37 -10.00 2.38
C LEU A 28 0.89 -10.86 2.21
N ARG A 29 1.00 -11.63 1.11
CA ARG A 29 2.18 -12.46 0.82
C ARG A 29 3.44 -11.63 0.61
N GLU A 30 3.29 -10.43 0.06
CA GLU A 30 4.41 -9.53 -0.23
C GLU A 30 4.75 -8.63 0.96
N TRP A 31 4.02 -8.76 2.07
CA TRP A 31 4.30 -8.04 3.28
C TRP A 31 5.64 -8.47 3.87
N ARG A 32 6.44 -7.47 4.25
CA ARG A 32 7.70 -7.65 4.95
C ARG A 32 7.75 -6.74 6.16
N ASP A 33 8.25 -7.27 7.26
CA ASP A 33 8.37 -6.50 8.50
C ASP A 33 9.63 -5.63 8.54
N ASP A 34 10.66 -5.98 7.76
CA ASP A 34 11.97 -5.32 7.69
C ASP A 34 12.05 -4.16 6.67
N VAL A 35 10.91 -3.54 6.39
CA VAL A 35 10.81 -2.41 5.45
C VAL A 35 10.54 -1.11 6.18
N ASP A 36 10.93 0.01 5.58
CA ASP A 36 10.81 1.35 6.17
C ASP A 36 9.43 1.96 5.86
N TYR A 37 8.85 1.64 4.69
CA TYR A 37 7.59 2.21 4.24
C TYR A 37 6.86 1.29 3.25
N ILE A 38 5.61 1.64 2.96
CA ILE A 38 4.73 0.92 2.04
C ILE A 38 4.42 1.82 0.84
N ILE A 39 4.32 1.23 -0.35
CA ILE A 39 3.88 1.89 -1.57
C ILE A 39 2.60 1.21 -2.06
N LEU A 40 1.53 1.98 -2.23
CA LEU A 40 0.30 1.54 -2.89
C LEU A 40 0.26 2.24 -4.25
N ASP A 41 0.36 1.50 -5.35
CA ASP A 41 0.43 2.05 -6.70
C ASP A 41 -0.72 1.53 -7.56
N ASP A 42 -1.56 2.45 -8.06
CA ASP A 42 -2.73 2.16 -8.89
C ASP A 42 -3.62 1.05 -8.29
N ILE A 43 -3.79 1.08 -6.97
CA ILE A 43 -4.67 0.16 -6.26
C ILE A 43 -6.11 0.67 -6.33
N LEU A 44 -7.01 -0.25 -6.68
CA LEU A 44 -8.45 -0.01 -6.62
C LEU A 44 -8.87 0.20 -5.16
N TRP A 45 -9.36 1.39 -4.84
CA TRP A 45 -9.78 1.77 -3.48
C TRP A 45 -10.79 0.81 -2.86
N LYS A 46 -11.69 0.23 -3.66
CA LYS A 46 -12.68 -0.76 -3.19
C LYS A 46 -12.03 -2.01 -2.58
N ASP A 47 -10.86 -2.41 -3.09
CA ASP A 47 -10.16 -3.63 -2.67
C ASP A 47 -9.36 -3.41 -1.38
N ILE A 48 -8.97 -2.16 -1.11
CA ILE A 48 -8.29 -1.77 0.14
C ILE A 48 -9.18 -1.07 1.15
N PHE A 49 -10.41 -0.67 0.83
CA PHE A 49 -11.29 0.09 1.72
C PHE A 49 -11.42 -0.50 3.15
N PRO A 50 -11.58 -1.83 3.35
CA PRO A 50 -11.67 -2.41 4.69
C PRO A 50 -10.35 -2.32 5.47
N LEU A 51 -9.23 -2.22 4.76
CA LEU A 51 -7.86 -2.28 5.28
C LEU A 51 -7.19 -0.90 5.29
N ALA A 52 -7.76 0.08 4.59
CA ALA A 52 -7.18 1.37 4.29
C ALA A 52 -6.82 2.14 5.57
N LYS A 53 -7.68 2.08 6.60
CA LYS A 53 -7.35 2.68 7.90
C LYS A 53 -6.12 2.06 8.54
N GLY A 54 -5.99 0.74 8.48
CA GLY A 54 -4.84 0.03 9.04
C GLY A 54 -3.55 0.28 8.25
N LEU A 55 -3.64 0.40 6.94
CA LEU A 55 -2.49 0.60 6.05
C LEU A 55 -2.01 2.06 6.00
N LEU A 56 -2.93 3.02 5.94
CA LEU A 56 -2.60 4.44 5.74
C LEU A 56 -2.26 5.19 7.02
N ILE A 57 -2.91 4.84 8.13
CA ILE A 57 -2.85 5.63 9.37
C ILE A 57 -1.74 5.12 10.31
N ALA A 58 -1.13 3.97 9.99
CA ALA A 58 -0.11 3.31 10.81
C ALA A 58 -0.49 3.19 12.31
N PRO A 59 -1.66 2.61 12.65
CA PRO A 59 -2.15 2.60 14.02
C PRO A 59 -1.45 1.57 14.93
N GLY A 60 -0.43 0.84 14.45
CA GLY A 60 0.24 -0.24 15.17
C GLY A 60 -0.36 -1.61 14.86
N GLN A 61 -0.82 -2.35 15.87
CA GLN A 61 -1.37 -3.70 15.67
C GLN A 61 -2.71 -3.65 14.92
N ILE A 62 -2.77 -4.37 13.82
CA ILE A 62 -3.93 -4.47 12.94
C ILE A 62 -4.18 -5.93 12.56
N ASN A 63 -5.45 -6.29 12.52
CA ASN A 63 -5.88 -7.62 12.07
C ASN A 63 -6.39 -7.50 10.65
N ILE A 64 -5.55 -7.88 9.68
CA ILE A 64 -5.85 -7.78 8.26
C ILE A 64 -6.29 -9.15 7.76
N THR A 65 -7.29 -9.14 6.89
CA THR A 65 -7.66 -10.32 6.09
C THR A 65 -7.48 -9.95 4.62
N ASP A 66 -6.80 -10.78 3.86
CA ASP A 66 -6.68 -10.65 2.40
C ASP A 66 -7.63 -11.68 1.77
N LYS A 67 -8.17 -11.40 0.58
CA LYS A 67 -9.07 -12.28 -0.17
C LYS A 67 -8.50 -13.69 -0.34
N TYR A 68 -7.17 -13.81 -0.37
CA TYR A 68 -6.44 -15.06 -0.61
C TYR A 68 -5.75 -15.65 0.62
N MET A 69 -5.90 -15.04 1.81
CA MET A 69 -5.22 -15.48 3.03
C MET A 69 -6.15 -15.44 4.25
N ALA A 70 -5.88 -16.32 5.21
CA ALA A 70 -6.52 -16.29 6.51
C ALA A 70 -6.17 -14.98 7.26
N LYS A 71 -6.99 -14.63 8.26
CA LYS A 71 -6.74 -13.46 9.12
C LYS A 71 -5.33 -13.55 9.72
N MET A 72 -4.59 -12.46 9.58
CA MET A 72 -3.26 -12.30 10.15
C MET A 72 -3.19 -11.04 10.98
N ASN A 73 -2.53 -11.14 12.13
CA ASN A 73 -2.21 -10.01 12.99
C ASN A 73 -0.87 -9.45 12.51
N LEU A 74 -0.87 -8.19 12.07
CA LEU A 74 0.31 -7.47 11.61
C LEU A 74 0.52 -6.23 12.46
N ASN A 75 1.78 -5.83 12.61
CA ASN A 75 2.12 -4.58 13.26
C ASN A 75 2.53 -3.56 12.20
N ASN A 76 1.61 -2.66 11.85
CA ASN A 76 1.87 -1.59 10.90
C ASN A 76 2.13 -0.27 11.61
N ASN A 77 3.41 0.05 11.80
CA ASN A 77 3.90 1.37 12.25
C ASN A 77 4.63 2.10 11.12
N LYS A 78 4.40 1.72 9.86
CA LYS A 78 5.19 2.19 8.72
C LYS A 78 4.40 3.24 7.94
N PRO A 79 5.05 4.34 7.51
CA PRO A 79 4.40 5.31 6.63
C PRO A 79 4.02 4.67 5.29
N CYS A 80 2.92 5.13 4.72
CA CYS A 80 2.40 4.64 3.45
C CYS A 80 2.41 5.75 2.40
N ILE A 81 2.94 5.45 1.23
CA ILE A 81 2.97 6.32 0.05
C ILE A 81 1.96 5.77 -0.95
N VAL A 82 0.92 6.55 -1.23
CA VAL A 82 -0.08 6.20 -2.25
C VAL A 82 0.25 6.92 -3.55
N CYS A 83 0.44 6.18 -4.62
CA CYS A 83 0.59 6.66 -5.99
C CYS A 83 -0.73 6.41 -6.72
N ILE A 84 -1.37 7.49 -7.19
CA ILE A 84 -2.68 7.45 -7.85
C ILE A 84 -2.53 8.13 -9.20
N ASN A 85 -3.14 7.55 -10.23
CA ASN A 85 -3.28 8.21 -11.53
C ASN A 85 -4.51 9.13 -11.55
N ASP A 86 -4.39 10.30 -12.17
CA ASP A 86 -5.47 11.32 -12.25
C ASP A 86 -6.80 10.78 -12.82
N ASN A 87 -6.76 9.70 -13.61
CA ASN A 87 -7.95 9.11 -14.22
C ASN A 87 -8.82 8.28 -13.27
N GLU A 88 -8.36 7.98 -12.05
CA GLU A 88 -9.11 7.20 -11.06
C GLU A 88 -9.78 8.05 -9.98
N GLY A 89 -9.69 9.39 -10.11
CA GLY A 89 -10.29 10.38 -9.20
C GLY A 89 -11.70 10.84 -9.57
N GLN A 90 -12.41 10.14 -10.46
CA GLN A 90 -13.79 10.45 -10.88
C GLN A 90 -14.76 9.32 -10.55
#